data_AF-A0A497IK55-F1
#
_entry.id   AF-A0A497IK55-F1
#
_cell.length_a   1.000
_cell.length_b   1.000
_cell.length_c   1.000
_cell.angle_alpha   90.00
_cell.angle_beta   90.00
_cell.angle_gamma   90.00
#
_symmetry.space_group_name_H-M   'P 1'
#
loop_
_entity.id
_entity.type
_entity.pdbx_description
1 polymer ?
#
loop_
_entity_poly.entity_id
_entity_poly.type
_entity_poly.pdbx_seq_one_letter_code
_entity_poly.pdbx_strand_id
1 'polypeptide(L)'
;MQERAKPVSSPFYIEESNFFEYNINQVVLLPIDVFNNDSLSSLETVTKYMKEELNYRFRDIALLLNRSQKTVWDAYNDSRKKMDSRFSLDKDIRFLIPSIVFRDRSVSFLEALTEYLKDNLNLRYCQIASLLNRDPRTIWTVYHRAKNKRKNGIS
;
A
#
# COMPACT_ATOMS: atom_id res chain seq x y z
N MET A 1 -39.86 -9.92 -19.32
CA MET A 1 -39.77 -10.46 -17.94
C MET A 1 -38.47 -11.23 -17.85
N GLN A 2 -37.36 -10.79 -17.26
CA GLN A 2 -36.95 -9.53 -16.63
C GLN A 2 -35.58 -9.16 -17.22
N GLU A 3 -35.42 -7.89 -17.54
CA GLU A 3 -34.17 -7.27 -17.96
C GLU A 3 -33.26 -7.18 -16.73
N ARG A 4 -32.18 -7.96 -16.68
CA ARG A 4 -31.19 -7.83 -15.60
C ARG A 4 -30.35 -6.59 -15.87
N ALA A 5 -30.49 -5.61 -14.98
CA ALA A 5 -29.77 -4.34 -15.03
C ALA A 5 -28.26 -4.56 -15.24
N LYS A 6 -27.71 -3.85 -16.22
CA LYS A 6 -26.27 -3.77 -16.50
C LYS A 6 -25.57 -3.22 -15.24
N PRO A 7 -24.49 -3.84 -14.73
CA PRO A 7 -23.70 -3.23 -13.68
C PRO A 7 -23.08 -1.93 -14.20
N VAL A 8 -23.20 -0.89 -13.37
CA VAL A 8 -22.77 0.48 -13.61
C VAL A 8 -21.35 0.52 -14.17
N SER A 9 -21.17 1.28 -15.25
CA SER A 9 -19.91 1.55 -15.94
C SER A 9 -18.90 2.20 -14.99
N SER A 10 -18.10 1.39 -14.31
CA SER A 10 -16.83 1.82 -13.74
C SER A 10 -15.79 1.88 -14.88
N PRO A 11 -14.91 2.91 -14.98
CA PRO A 11 -14.06 3.16 -16.16
C PRO A 11 -12.96 2.12 -16.45
N PHE A 12 -13.03 0.92 -15.89
CA PHE A 12 -11.87 0.02 -15.75
C PHE A 12 -12.12 -1.43 -16.18
N TYR A 13 -12.99 -1.69 -17.15
CA TYR A 13 -13.14 -3.02 -17.75
C TYR A 13 -12.79 -3.00 -19.24
N ILE A 14 -11.71 -3.69 -19.62
CA ILE A 14 -11.29 -3.94 -21.00
C ILE A 14 -11.17 -5.46 -21.17
N GLU A 15 -11.59 -5.96 -22.34
CA GLU A 15 -11.85 -7.36 -22.68
C GLU A 15 -10.70 -8.35 -22.42
N GLU A 16 -11.11 -9.57 -22.02
CA GLU A 16 -10.33 -10.56 -21.25
C GLU A 16 -9.17 -11.25 -22.01
N SER A 17 -9.09 -11.16 -23.34
CA SER A 17 -8.22 -12.06 -24.13
C SER A 17 -6.83 -11.50 -24.45
N ASN A 18 -6.57 -10.21 -24.25
CA ASN A 18 -5.24 -9.58 -24.43
C ASN A 18 -4.67 -8.97 -23.12
N PHE A 19 -5.28 -9.26 -21.97
CA PHE A 19 -4.99 -8.61 -20.69
C PHE A 19 -3.67 -9.06 -20.02
N PHE A 20 -3.13 -10.23 -20.39
CA PHE A 20 -2.02 -10.86 -19.66
C PHE A 20 -0.63 -10.24 -19.94
N GLU A 21 -0.41 -9.60 -21.09
CA GLU A 21 0.89 -9.00 -21.42
C GLU A 21 0.98 -7.48 -21.14
N TYR A 22 -0.14 -6.78 -20.91
CA TYR A 22 -0.17 -5.31 -20.92
C TYR A 22 -0.24 -4.60 -19.55
N ASN A 23 -0.31 -5.31 -18.41
CA ASN A 23 -0.50 -4.67 -17.09
C ASN A 23 0.63 -4.89 -16.07
N ILE A 24 1.89 -4.94 -16.53
CA ILE A 24 3.06 -5.04 -15.63
C ILE A 24 3.53 -3.67 -15.10
N ASN A 25 2.95 -2.57 -15.60
CA ASN A 25 3.28 -1.19 -15.26
C ASN A 25 2.16 -0.41 -14.54
N GLN A 26 1.13 -1.09 -14.01
CA GLN A 26 0.08 -0.39 -13.28
C GLN A 26 0.58 0.10 -11.91
N VAL A 27 0.28 1.35 -11.59
CA VAL A 27 0.46 1.91 -10.25
C VAL A 27 -0.85 1.75 -9.51
N VAL A 28 -0.81 1.03 -8.39
CA VAL A 28 -1.99 0.87 -7.53
C VAL A 28 -2.03 2.02 -6.54
N LEU A 29 -3.17 2.68 -6.43
CA LEU A 29 -3.37 3.77 -5.47
C LEU A 29 -4.00 3.20 -4.19
N LEU A 30 -3.33 3.41 -3.07
CA LEU A 30 -3.71 2.89 -1.75
C LEU A 30 -4.23 4.04 -0.89
N PRO A 31 -5.47 4.01 -0.37
CA PRO A 31 -5.94 5.01 0.57
C PRO A 31 -5.05 5.06 1.80
N ILE A 32 -4.62 6.24 2.24
CA ILE A 32 -3.76 6.37 3.44
C ILE A 32 -4.40 5.77 4.69
N ASP A 33 -5.74 5.78 4.76
CA ASP A 33 -6.51 5.36 5.92
C ASP A 33 -6.34 3.86 6.21
N VAL A 34 -5.92 3.05 5.23
CA VAL A 34 -5.60 1.63 5.48
C VAL A 34 -4.43 1.47 6.45
N PHE A 35 -3.54 2.45 6.53
CA PHE A 35 -2.38 2.45 7.42
C PHE A 35 -2.69 3.00 8.81
N ASN A 36 -3.92 3.48 9.04
CA ASN A 36 -4.42 3.89 10.35
C ASN A 36 -4.80 2.65 11.18
N ASN A 37 -3.83 1.77 11.39
CA ASN A 37 -3.99 0.55 12.19
C ASN A 37 -2.70 0.27 12.97
N ASP A 38 -2.84 -0.27 14.18
CA ASP A 38 -1.73 -0.66 15.07
C ASP A 38 -1.37 -2.15 14.97
N SER A 39 -2.27 -2.95 14.39
CA SER A 39 -2.18 -4.40 14.36
C SER A 39 -1.29 -4.93 13.23
N LEU A 40 -1.23 -4.24 12.08
CA LEU A 40 -0.49 -4.67 10.91
C LEU A 40 0.74 -3.80 10.66
N SER A 41 1.82 -4.43 10.20
CA SER A 41 2.94 -3.71 9.58
C SER A 41 2.52 -3.09 8.25
N SER A 42 3.30 -2.13 7.74
CA SER A 42 3.01 -1.50 6.46
C SER A 42 3.02 -2.47 5.27
N LEU A 43 3.86 -3.53 5.30
CA LEU A 43 3.86 -4.56 4.26
C LEU A 43 2.60 -5.44 4.33
N GLU A 44 2.23 -5.87 5.54
CA GLU A 44 1.02 -6.65 5.79
C GLU A 44 -0.23 -5.87 5.37
N THR A 45 -0.29 -4.58 5.73
CA THR A 45 -1.37 -3.66 5.36
C THR A 45 -1.54 -3.57 3.85
N VAL A 46 -0.46 -3.25 3.12
CA VAL A 46 -0.49 -3.13 1.65
C VAL A 46 -0.93 -4.45 1.02
N THR A 47 -0.35 -5.56 1.48
CA THR A 47 -0.62 -6.88 0.91
C THR A 47 -2.08 -7.31 1.15
N LYS A 48 -2.57 -7.14 2.38
CA LYS A 48 -3.96 -7.48 2.74
C LYS A 48 -4.94 -6.65 1.93
N TYR A 49 -4.74 -5.33 1.83
CA TYR A 49 -5.62 -4.45 1.07
C TYR A 49 -5.66 -4.82 -0.42
N MET A 50 -4.49 -5.01 -1.05
CA MET A 50 -4.41 -5.41 -2.45
C MET A 50 -5.06 -6.78 -2.70
N LYS A 51 -4.99 -7.69 -1.72
CA LYS A 51 -5.54 -9.04 -1.85
C LYS A 51 -7.05 -9.09 -1.62
N GLU A 52 -7.54 -8.46 -0.55
CA GLU A 52 -8.93 -8.57 -0.09
C GLU A 52 -9.87 -7.55 -0.74
N GLU A 53 -9.41 -6.31 -0.90
CA GLU A 53 -10.25 -5.22 -1.42
C GLU A 53 -10.10 -5.06 -2.93
N LEU A 54 -8.89 -5.28 -3.47
CA LEU A 54 -8.60 -5.12 -4.90
C LEU A 54 -8.50 -6.45 -5.67
N ASN A 55 -8.61 -7.60 -4.99
CA ASN A 55 -8.59 -8.94 -5.59
C ASN A 55 -7.35 -9.29 -6.45
N TYR A 56 -6.18 -8.70 -6.18
CA TYR A 56 -4.95 -9.06 -6.90
C TYR A 56 -4.47 -10.50 -6.59
N ARG A 57 -3.76 -11.11 -7.54
CA ARG A 57 -3.04 -12.37 -7.32
C ARG A 57 -1.71 -12.09 -6.62
N PHE A 58 -1.21 -13.04 -5.83
CA PHE A 58 0.08 -12.88 -5.12
C PHE A 58 1.25 -12.62 -6.08
N ARG A 59 1.24 -13.24 -7.27
CA ARG A 59 2.20 -12.96 -8.34
C ARG A 59 2.21 -11.48 -8.72
N ASP A 60 1.04 -10.89 -8.91
CA ASP A 60 0.91 -9.51 -9.36
C ASP A 60 1.35 -8.54 -8.24
N ILE A 61 0.94 -8.80 -6.99
CA ILE A 61 1.39 -8.01 -5.82
C ILE A 61 2.91 -8.07 -5.68
N ALA A 62 3.51 -9.25 -5.85
CA ALA A 62 4.96 -9.43 -5.79
C ALA A 62 5.70 -8.61 -6.85
N LEU A 63 5.19 -8.58 -8.09
CA LEU A 63 5.73 -7.74 -9.16
C LEU A 63 5.56 -6.25 -8.86
N LEU A 64 4.38 -5.84 -8.41
CA LEU A 64 4.06 -4.45 -8.09
C LEU A 64 4.93 -3.87 -6.98
N LEU A 65 5.18 -4.65 -5.92
CA LEU A 65 5.96 -4.25 -4.76
C LEU A 65 7.45 -4.57 -4.89
N ASN A 66 7.88 -5.18 -6.00
CA ASN A 66 9.21 -5.74 -6.15
C ASN A 66 9.58 -6.60 -4.92
N ARG A 67 8.78 -7.62 -4.62
CA ARG A 67 9.01 -8.59 -3.54
C ARG A 67 8.88 -10.01 -4.07
N SER A 68 9.32 -11.00 -3.30
CA SER A 68 9.09 -12.41 -3.67
C SER A 68 7.63 -12.78 -3.41
N GLN A 69 7.07 -13.69 -4.21
CA GLN A 69 5.70 -14.20 -3.97
C GLN A 69 5.57 -14.84 -2.59
N LYS A 70 6.63 -15.50 -2.11
CA LYS A 70 6.68 -16.06 -0.75
C LYS A 70 6.53 -14.97 0.32
N THR A 71 7.29 -13.88 0.21
CA THR A 71 7.21 -12.75 1.15
C THR A 71 5.81 -12.14 1.18
N VAL A 72 5.18 -11.99 0.01
CA VAL A 72 3.80 -11.49 -0.10
C VAL A 72 2.82 -12.46 0.57
N TRP A 73 2.94 -13.77 0.30
CA TRP A 73 2.07 -14.76 0.91
C TRP A 73 2.24 -14.82 2.43
N ASP A 74 3.47 -14.81 2.94
CA ASP A 74 3.77 -14.81 4.38
C ASP A 74 3.14 -13.57 5.04
N ALA A 75 3.34 -12.37 4.46
CA ALA A 75 2.73 -11.13 4.96
C ALA A 75 1.19 -11.16 4.92
N TYR A 76 0.58 -11.70 3.86
CA TYR A 76 -0.87 -11.87 3.81
C TYR A 76 -1.36 -12.81 4.92
N ASN A 77 -0.72 -13.97 5.06
CA ASN A 77 -1.13 -14.98 6.04
C ASN A 77 -1.02 -14.45 7.48
N ASP A 78 0.06 -13.72 7.79
CA ASP A 78 0.22 -13.10 9.10
C ASP A 78 -0.76 -11.94 9.32
N SER A 79 -1.08 -11.18 8.26
CA SER A 79 -2.10 -10.13 8.35
C SER A 79 -3.48 -10.67 8.70
N ARG A 80 -3.86 -11.84 8.15
CA ARG A 80 -5.13 -12.51 8.47
C ARG A 80 -5.20 -12.93 9.93
N LYS A 81 -4.10 -13.43 10.50
CA LYS A 81 -4.03 -13.85 11.90
C LYS A 81 -4.11 -12.67 12.86
N LYS A 82 -3.46 -11.55 12.51
CA LYS A 82 -3.40 -10.34 13.33
C LYS A 82 -4.68 -9.51 13.25
N MET A 83 -5.29 -9.44 12.07
CA MET A 83 -6.48 -8.65 11.81
C MET A 83 -7.38 -9.38 10.81
N ASP A 84 -8.45 -9.97 11.32
CA ASP A 84 -9.43 -10.69 10.48
C ASP A 84 -10.50 -9.74 9.90
N SER A 85 -10.67 -8.57 10.51
CA SER A 85 -11.61 -7.53 10.04
C SER A 85 -11.14 -6.85 8.74
N ARG A 86 -12.10 -6.26 8.02
CA ARG A 86 -11.84 -5.38 6.88
C ARG A 86 -11.29 -4.02 7.33
N PHE A 87 -10.70 -3.28 6.40
CA PHE A 87 -10.23 -1.92 6.66
C PHE A 87 -11.40 -0.95 6.84
N SER A 88 -11.34 -0.14 7.89
CA SER A 88 -12.24 0.98 8.09
C SER A 88 -11.72 2.18 7.31
N LEU A 89 -12.26 2.41 6.12
CA LEU A 89 -11.93 3.59 5.32
C LEU A 89 -12.78 4.78 5.77
N ASP A 90 -12.15 5.96 5.83
CA ASP A 90 -12.89 7.20 6.00
C ASP A 90 -13.75 7.47 4.75
N LYS A 91 -14.89 8.14 4.92
CA LYS A 91 -15.76 8.49 3.79
C LYS A 91 -15.08 9.47 2.83
N ASP A 92 -14.24 10.33 3.39
CA ASP A 92 -13.49 11.33 2.65
C ASP A 92 -12.01 10.91 2.58
N ILE A 93 -11.66 10.09 1.56
CA ILE A 93 -10.28 9.65 1.33
C ILE A 93 -9.41 10.87 1.02
N ARG A 94 -8.53 11.23 1.96
CA ARG A 94 -7.71 12.45 1.88
C ARG A 94 -6.45 12.28 1.03
N PHE A 95 -5.83 11.10 1.07
CA PHE A 95 -4.58 10.85 0.38
C PHE A 95 -4.55 9.44 -0.23
N LEU A 96 -3.98 9.36 -1.43
CA LEU A 96 -3.73 8.12 -2.15
C LEU A 96 -2.22 7.93 -2.30
N ILE A 97 -1.73 6.76 -1.89
CA ILE A 97 -0.32 6.39 -1.91
C ILE A 97 -0.05 5.46 -3.08
N PRO A 98 0.81 5.85 -4.03
CA PRO A 98 1.21 4.99 -5.14
C PRO A 98 1.98 3.76 -4.65
N SER A 99 1.64 2.56 -5.15
CA SER A 99 2.32 1.31 -4.80
C SER A 99 3.81 1.31 -5.16
N ILE A 100 4.19 2.13 -6.15
CA ILE A 100 5.58 2.36 -6.57
C ILE A 100 6.48 2.85 -5.43
N VAL A 101 5.91 3.56 -4.43
CA VAL A 101 6.64 4.00 -3.22
C VAL A 101 7.29 2.83 -2.48
N PHE A 102 6.67 1.65 -2.53
CA PHE A 102 7.10 0.47 -1.78
C PHE A 102 8.05 -0.46 -2.54
N ARG A 103 8.40 -0.13 -3.80
CA ARG A 103 9.26 -1.00 -4.61
C ARG A 103 10.69 -1.08 -4.11
N ASP A 104 11.18 -0.01 -3.52
CA ASP A 104 12.56 0.01 -3.05
C ASP A 104 12.77 -0.99 -1.90
N ARG A 105 13.83 -1.79 -2.01
CA ARG A 105 14.24 -2.81 -1.03
C ARG A 105 15.24 -2.27 -0.01
N SER A 106 15.86 -1.11 -0.27
CA SER A 106 16.85 -0.52 0.65
C SER A 106 16.22 0.02 1.93
N VAL A 107 14.93 0.38 1.86
CA VAL A 107 14.14 0.86 2.99
C VAL A 107 12.94 -0.07 3.26
N SER A 108 12.48 -0.06 4.50
CA SER A 108 11.24 -0.71 4.92
C SER A 108 10.02 0.03 4.36
N PHE A 109 8.86 -0.63 4.36
CA PHE A 109 7.63 -0.02 3.87
C PHE A 109 7.22 1.21 4.70
N LEU A 110 7.39 1.18 6.02
CA LEU A 110 7.06 2.30 6.89
C LEU A 110 8.01 3.49 6.65
N GLU A 111 9.30 3.21 6.44
CA GLU A 111 10.30 4.22 6.05
C GLU A 111 9.94 4.87 4.72
N ALA A 112 9.64 4.07 3.68
CA ALA A 112 9.24 4.58 2.37
C ALA A 112 7.95 5.41 2.43
N LEU A 113 6.93 4.92 3.15
CA LEU A 113 5.68 5.64 3.35
C LEU A 113 5.91 6.98 4.05
N THR A 114 6.68 6.97 5.14
CA THR A 114 6.95 8.18 5.91
C THR A 114 7.75 9.20 5.10
N GLU A 115 8.75 8.74 4.35
CA GLU A 115 9.53 9.58 3.42
C GLU A 115 8.62 10.22 2.37
N TYR A 116 7.74 9.44 1.71
CA TYR A 116 6.81 9.96 0.72
C TYR A 116 5.83 10.99 1.30
N LEU A 117 5.22 10.70 2.45
CA LEU A 117 4.30 11.64 3.11
C LEU A 117 5.00 12.94 3.51
N LYS A 118 6.29 12.86 3.88
CA LYS A 118 7.05 14.03 4.30
C LYS A 118 7.54 14.86 3.13
N ASP A 119 8.14 14.22 2.13
CA ASP A 119 8.86 14.89 1.05
C ASP A 119 7.96 15.19 -0.15
N ASN A 120 7.04 14.29 -0.49
CA ASN A 120 6.16 14.45 -1.66
C ASN A 120 4.84 15.16 -1.30
N LEU A 121 4.30 14.92 -0.09
CA LEU A 121 3.06 15.57 0.36
C LEU A 121 3.28 16.72 1.34
N ASN A 122 4.53 17.02 1.68
CA ASN A 122 4.94 18.13 2.56
C ASN A 122 4.21 18.16 3.93
N LEU A 123 3.86 16.99 4.48
CA LEU A 123 3.14 16.92 5.75
C LEU A 123 4.07 17.19 6.95
N ARG A 124 3.50 17.68 8.05
CA ARG A 124 4.21 17.77 9.34
C ARG A 124 4.25 16.41 10.04
N TYR A 125 5.26 16.16 10.85
CA TYR A 125 5.39 14.88 11.58
C TYR A 125 4.17 14.55 12.44
N CYS A 126 3.56 15.55 13.09
CA CYS A 126 2.33 15.36 13.86
C CYS A 126 1.13 14.96 12.99
N GLN A 127 1.05 15.45 11.74
CA GLN A 127 -0.01 15.06 10.81
C GLN A 127 0.20 13.63 10.32
N ILE A 128 1.44 13.28 9.96
CA ILE A 128 1.78 11.90 9.56
C ILE A 128 1.50 10.92 10.71
N ALA A 129 1.88 11.28 11.93
CA ALA A 129 1.63 10.50 13.14
C ALA A 129 0.13 10.20 13.33
N SER A 130 -0.72 11.23 13.15
CA SER A 130 -2.17 11.07 13.22
C SER A 130 -2.74 10.19 12.10
N LEU A 131 -2.20 10.26 10.88
CA LEU A 131 -2.66 9.46 9.74
C LEU A 131 -2.31 7.98 9.87
N LEU A 132 -1.15 7.68 10.47
CA LEU A 132 -0.62 6.31 10.58
C LEU A 132 -0.90 5.66 11.95
N ASN A 133 -1.59 6.36 12.86
CA ASN A 133 -1.74 5.97 14.26
C ASN A 133 -0.40 5.61 14.93
N ARG A 134 0.56 6.53 14.90
CA ARG A 134 1.90 6.34 15.49
C ARG A 134 2.32 7.54 16.31
N ASP A 135 3.27 7.36 17.22
CA ASP A 135 3.87 8.47 17.96
C ASP A 135 4.70 9.36 17.01
N PRO A 136 4.62 10.70 17.09
CA PRO A 136 5.43 11.61 16.29
C PRO A 136 6.95 11.36 16.38
N ARG A 137 7.46 10.88 17.52
CA ARG A 137 8.87 10.49 17.70
C ARG A 137 9.23 9.27 16.87
N THR A 138 8.31 8.31 16.74
CA THR A 138 8.48 7.16 15.85
C THR A 138 8.57 7.62 14.41
N ILE A 139 7.66 8.49 13.98
CA ILE A 139 7.66 9.07 12.62
C ILE A 139 8.98 9.79 12.33
N TRP A 140 9.44 10.64 13.25
CA TRP A 140 10.72 11.34 13.12
C TRP A 140 11.89 10.35 12.96
N THR A 141 11.95 9.33 13.83
CA THR A 141 13.03 8.33 13.81
C THR A 141 13.02 7.53 12.51
N VAL A 142 11.85 7.08 12.07
CA VAL A 142 11.66 6.34 10.82
C VAL A 142 12.08 7.17 9.61
N TYR A 143 11.64 8.43 9.54
CA TYR A 143 12.02 9.35 8.47
C TYR A 143 13.54 9.50 8.39
N HIS A 144 14.20 9.83 9.51
CA HIS A 144 15.65 10.00 9.52
C HIS A 144 16.41 8.72 9.21
N ARG A 145 15.92 7.55 9.64
CA ARG A 145 16.48 6.26 9.27
C ARG A 145 16.40 6.02 7.75
N ALA A 146 15.28 6.37 7.13
CA ALA A 146 15.13 6.32 5.67
C ALA A 146 16.17 7.21 4.97
N LYS A 147 16.28 8.50 5.37
CA LYS A 147 17.26 9.43 4.79
C LYS A 147 18.71 8.96 4.99
N ASN A 148 19.03 8.36 6.13
CA ASN A 148 20.38 7.83 6.39
C ASN A 148 20.69 6.62 5.50
N LYS A 149 19.74 5.71 5.30
CA LYS A 149 19.91 4.58 4.35
C LYS A 149 20.09 5.07 2.92
N ARG A 150 19.33 6.08 2.51
CA ARG A 150 19.46 6.73 1.19
C ARG A 150 20.85 7.35 0.99
N LYS A 151 21.41 7.99 2.02
CA LYS A 151 22.76 8.57 1.97
C LYS A 151 23.86 7.50 1.93
N ASN A 152 23.73 6.46 2.75
CA ASN A 152 24.75 5.42 2.89
C ASN A 152 24.73 4.38 1.75
N GLY A 153 23.63 4.27 1.00
CA GLY A 153 23.54 3.43 -0.19
C GLY A 153 24.14 4.05 -1.46
N ILE A 154 24.75 5.23 -1.36
CA ILE A 154 25.46 5.93 -2.46
C ILE A 154 26.98 5.69 -2.39
N SER A 155 27.46 4.84 -1.47
CA SER A 155 28.87 4.47 -1.33
C SER A 155 29.24 3.19 -2.08
#